data_AF-A0AAQ3Y7I3-F1
#
_entry.id   AF-A0AAQ3Y7I3-F1
#
_cell.length_a   1.000
_cell.length_b   1.000
_cell.length_c   1.000
_cell.angle_alpha   90.00
_cell.angle_beta   90.00
_cell.angle_gamma   90.00
#
_symmetry.space_group_name_H-M   'P 1'
#
loop_
_entity.id
_entity.type
_entity.pdbx_description
1 polymer ?
#
loop_
_entity_poly.entity_id
_entity_poly.type
_entity_poly.pdbx_seq_one_letter_code
_entity_poly.pdbx_strand_id
1 'polypeptide(L)'
;MEREITVEVTCKNCQKQMTGKFLLNTRTDKQDHQRVNIPLGELTLSENELELTCNDNLADDEINLYYYCKNCKTKNHVTVYLTDEMR
;
A
#
# COMPACT_ATOMS: atom_id res chain seq x y z
N MET A 1 -4.62 14.61 -0.28
CA MET A 1 -3.54 14.82 -1.26
C MET A 1 -3.00 13.44 -1.57
N GLU A 2 -2.77 13.09 -2.84
CA GLU A 2 -2.27 11.76 -3.18
C GLU A 2 -0.75 11.73 -3.08
N ARG A 3 -0.22 10.64 -2.52
CA ARG A 3 1.22 10.43 -2.37
C ARG A 3 1.59 9.00 -2.73
N GLU A 4 2.61 8.85 -3.56
CA GLU A 4 3.16 7.53 -3.86
C GLU A 4 4.07 7.06 -2.72
N ILE A 5 3.86 5.82 -2.28
CA ILE A 5 4.69 5.11 -1.32
C ILE A 5 5.33 3.93 -2.04
N THR A 6 6.63 3.76 -1.81
CA THR A 6 7.40 2.62 -2.31
C THR A 6 7.85 1.77 -1.13
N VAL A 7 7.62 0.46 -1.21
CA VAL A 7 7.94 -0.49 -0.16
C VAL A 7 8.62 -1.71 -0.76
N GLU A 8 9.75 -2.12 -0.22
CA GLU A 8 10.35 -3.40 -0.58
C GLU A 8 9.53 -4.54 0.05
N VAL A 9 9.08 -5.48 -0.78
CA VAL A 9 8.26 -6.61 -0.34
C VAL A 9 8.90 -7.93 -0.72
N THR A 10 8.85 -8.89 0.20
CA THR A 10 9.31 -10.26 -0.04
C THR A 10 8.12 -11.19 -0.04
N CYS A 11 7.91 -11.94 -1.13
CA CYS A 11 6.83 -12.91 -1.18
C CYS A 11 7.04 -14.02 -0.14
N LYS A 12 6.07 -14.22 0.77
CA LYS A 12 6.15 -15.25 1.83
C LYS A 12 6.25 -16.68 1.27
N ASN A 13 5.67 -16.92 0.09
CA ASN A 13 5.70 -18.24 -0.55
C ASN A 13 7.03 -18.52 -1.30
N CYS A 14 7.39 -17.71 -2.31
CA CYS A 14 8.55 -17.99 -3.15
C CYS A 14 9.81 -17.18 -2.80
N GLN A 15 9.80 -16.40 -1.72
CA GLN A 15 10.94 -15.62 -1.19
C GLN A 15 11.56 -14.61 -2.17
N LYS A 16 10.90 -14.32 -3.30
CA LYS A 16 11.36 -13.30 -4.25
C LYS A 16 11.07 -11.90 -3.71
N GLN A 17 12.09 -11.06 -3.76
CA GLN A 17 12.01 -9.62 -3.48
C GLN A 17 11.45 -8.88 -4.69
N MET A 18 10.61 -7.89 -4.44
CA MET A 18 9.94 -7.05 -5.43
C MET A 18 9.72 -5.66 -4.82
N THR A 19 9.41 -4.69 -5.67
CA THR A 19 9.05 -3.34 -5.24
C THR A 19 7.54 -3.17 -5.29
N GLY A 20 6.92 -2.90 -4.14
CA GLY A 20 5.51 -2.56 -4.06
C GLY A 20 5.31 -1.04 -4.11
N LYS A 21 4.35 -0.61 -4.91
CA LYS A 21 3.94 0.79 -5.06
C LYS A 21 2.51 0.94 -4.56
N PHE A 22 2.26 1.96 -3.75
CA PHE A 22 0.94 2.29 -3.23
C PHE A 22 0.66 3.78 -3.41
N LEU A 23 -0.52 4.14 -3.91
CA LEU A 23 -0.95 5.52 -3.98
C LEU A 23 -1.80 5.83 -2.75
N LEU A 24 -1.15 6.40 -1.73
CA LEU A 24 -1.80 6.82 -0.51
C LEU A 24 -2.68 8.04 -0.79
N ASN A 25 -3.96 7.90 -0.46
CA ASN A 25 -4.91 9.00 -0.45
C ASN A 25 -5.59 9.05 0.92
N THR A 26 -5.04 9.81 1.86
CA THR A 26 -5.65 9.99 3.18
C THR A 26 -6.67 11.12 3.16
N ARG A 27 -7.72 10.95 3.96
CA ARG A 27 -8.69 12.00 4.29
C ARG A 27 -9.07 11.90 5.76
N THR A 28 -9.19 13.05 6.42
CA THR A 28 -9.82 13.17 7.73
C THR A 28 -11.34 13.27 7.55
N ASP A 29 -12.09 12.39 8.21
CA ASP A 29 -13.55 12.45 8.24
C ASP A 29 -14.07 13.52 9.23
N LYS A 30 -15.39 13.67 9.33
CA LYS A 30 -16.00 14.71 10.21
C LYS A 30 -15.84 14.42 11.71
N GLN A 31 -15.36 13.24 12.07
CA GLN A 31 -15.10 12.81 13.45
C GLN A 31 -13.60 12.83 13.76
N ASP A 32 -12.80 13.51 12.94
CA ASP A 32 -11.34 13.56 13.03
C ASP A 32 -10.62 12.20 12.87
N HIS A 33 -11.27 11.20 12.30
CA HIS A 33 -10.62 9.94 11.97
C HIS A 33 -9.94 10.00 10.60
N GLN A 34 -8.68 9.54 10.52
CA GLN A 34 -8.00 9.36 9.24
C GLN A 34 -8.48 8.09 8.55
N ARG A 35 -8.73 8.19 7.23
CA ARG A 35 -9.12 7.06 6.38
C ARG A 35 -8.32 7.05 5.09
N VAL A 36 -8.06 5.87 4.56
CA VAL A 36 -7.54 5.69 3.20
C VAL A 36 -8.72 5.65 2.24
N ASN A 37 -8.77 6.58 1.30
CA ASN A 37 -9.72 6.54 0.20
C ASN A 37 -9.12 5.79 -0.98
N ILE A 38 -10.00 5.35 -1.87
CA ILE A 38 -9.60 4.90 -3.21
C ILE A 38 -8.93 6.11 -3.90
N PRO A 39 -7.67 5.98 -4.37
CA PRO A 39 -7.03 7.03 -5.14
C PRO A 39 -7.79 7.28 -6.45
N LEU A 40 -7.82 8.54 -6.87
CA LEU A 40 -8.36 8.98 -8.15
C LEU A 40 -7.32 8.90 -9.27
N GLY A 41 -6.02 8.97 -8.93
CA GLY A 41 -4.91 8.75 -9.84
C GLY A 41 -4.61 7.28 -10.12
N GLU A 42 -3.81 7.04 -11.15
CA GLU A 42 -3.29 5.71 -11.50
C GLU A 42 -1.80 5.61 -11.14
N LEU A 43 -1.38 4.43 -10.65
CA LEU A 43 0.04 4.13 -10.45
C LEU A 43 0.69 3.74 -11.77
N THR A 44 1.79 4.42 -12.13
CA THR A 44 2.66 3.94 -13.20
C THR A 44 3.61 2.89 -12.64
N LEU A 45 3.51 1.65 -13.13
CA LEU A 45 4.32 0.53 -12.66
C LEU A 45 5.32 0.08 -13.72
N SER A 46 6.57 -0.10 -13.30
CA SER A 46 7.63 -0.75 -14.08
C SER A 46 7.50 -2.27 -14.06
N GLU A 47 8.28 -2.96 -14.89
CA GLU A 47 8.22 -4.44 -15.04
C GLU A 47 8.42 -5.20 -13.71
N ASN A 48 9.25 -4.68 -12.81
CA ASN A 48 9.55 -5.29 -11.51
C ASN A 48 8.73 -4.73 -10.33
N GLU A 49 7.82 -3.79 -10.62
CA GLU A 49 6.99 -3.13 -9.61
C GLU A 49 5.60 -3.72 -9.58
N LEU A 50 4.97 -3.78 -8.42
CA LEU A 50 3.61 -4.28 -8.28
C LEU A 50 2.75 -3.28 -7.54
N GLU A 51 1.46 -3.28 -7.84
CA GLU A 51 0.48 -2.50 -7.12
C GLU A 51 0.22 -3.14 -5.76
N LEU A 52 0.32 -2.32 -4.72
CA LEU A 52 -0.20 -2.60 -3.40
C LEU A 52 -1.59 -2.00 -3.30
N THR A 53 -2.55 -2.72 -2.73
CA THR A 53 -3.91 -2.23 -2.51
C THR A 53 -4.25 -2.25 -1.03
N CYS A 54 -4.97 -1.24 -0.57
CA CYS A 54 -5.52 -1.20 0.79
C CYS A 54 -7.01 -1.50 0.72
N ASN A 55 -7.49 -2.46 1.52
CA ASN A 55 -8.92 -2.76 1.64
C ASN A 55 -9.51 -2.30 2.98
N ASP A 56 -8.67 -1.74 3.86
CA ASP A 56 -9.00 -1.52 5.26
C ASP A 56 -8.95 -0.02 5.64
N ASN A 57 -9.59 0.30 6.76
CA ASN A 57 -9.43 1.60 7.40
C ASN A 57 -8.02 1.70 8.00
N LEU A 58 -7.48 2.92 8.07
CA LEU A 58 -6.32 3.21 8.92
C LEU A 58 -6.69 2.92 10.37
N ALA A 59 -5.95 2.01 11.01
CA ALA A 59 -6.07 1.71 12.42
C ALA A 59 -4.71 1.94 13.06
N ASP A 60 -4.65 2.76 14.12
CA ASP A 60 -3.42 3.03 14.88
C ASP A 60 -2.20 3.43 14.02
N ASP A 61 -2.43 4.25 12.99
CA ASP A 61 -1.42 4.71 12.02
C ASP A 61 -0.79 3.58 11.18
N GLU A 62 -1.40 2.39 11.15
CA GLU A 62 -0.99 1.27 10.31
C GLU A 62 -1.85 1.14 9.05
N ILE A 63 -1.19 0.86 7.93
CA ILE A 63 -1.82 0.56 6.66
C ILE A 63 -1.52 -0.90 6.30
N ASN A 64 -2.57 -1.70 6.18
CA ASN A 64 -2.50 -3.06 5.67
C ASN A 64 -2.62 -3.07 4.15
N LEU A 65 -1.51 -3.39 3.49
CA LEU A 65 -1.39 -3.41 2.05
C LEU A 65 -1.32 -4.84 1.54
N TYR A 66 -2.09 -5.14 0.49
CA TYR A 66 -2.20 -6.46 -0.10
C TYR A 66 -1.62 -6.46 -1.52
N TYR A 67 -1.07 -7.60 -1.93
CA TYR A 67 -0.57 -7.77 -3.29
C TYR A 67 -0.56 -9.22 -3.76
N TYR A 68 -0.55 -9.41 -5.08
CA TYR A 68 -0.31 -10.70 -5.70
C TYR A 68 1.15 -10.79 -6.16
N CYS A 69 1.86 -11.83 -5.74
CA CYS A 69 3.23 -12.05 -6.19
C CYS A 69 3.28 -12.26 -7.71
N LYS A 70 4.09 -11.48 -8.43
CA LYS A 70 4.24 -11.63 -9.89
C LYS A 70 4.71 -13.02 -10.31
N ASN A 71 5.50 -13.69 -9.48
CA ASN A 71 6.12 -14.99 -9.75
C ASN A 71 5.21 -16.19 -9.45
N CYS A 72 4.65 -16.29 -8.23
CA CYS A 72 3.88 -17.46 -7.79
C CYS A 72 2.37 -17.21 -7.68
N LYS A 73 1.92 -15.99 -7.98
CA LYS A 73 0.51 -15.55 -7.92
C LYS A 73 -0.16 -15.69 -6.55
N THR A 74 0.59 -16.00 -5.49
CA THR A 74 0.09 -16.04 -4.12
C THR A 74 -0.24 -14.62 -3.63
N LYS A 75 -1.39 -14.47 -2.97
CA LYS A 75 -1.76 -13.24 -2.25
C LYS A 75 -0.90 -13.09 -1.00
N ASN A 76 -0.31 -11.93 -0.82
CA ASN A 76 0.51 -11.55 0.32
C ASN A 76 -0.03 -10.24 0.91
N HIS A 77 0.44 -9.89 2.11
CA HIS A 77 0.22 -8.58 2.71
C HIS A 77 1.50 -8.07 3.38
N VAL A 78 1.61 -6.76 3.48
CA VAL A 78 2.62 -6.01 4.23
C VAL A 78 1.92 -4.91 5.02
N THR A 79 2.39 -4.66 6.23
CA THR A 79 1.90 -3.57 7.07
C THR A 79 2.93 -2.44 7.04
N VAL A 80 2.46 -1.22 6.80
CA VAL A 80 3.29 -0.02 6.74
C VAL A 80 2.78 0.96 7.79
N TYR A 81 3.68 1.50 8.61
CA TYR A 81 3.36 2.55 9.56
C TYR A 81 3.41 3.91 8.86
N LEU A 82 2.38 4.74 9.08
CA LEU A 82 2.38 6.14 8.68
C LEU A 82 3.37 6.92 9.53
N THR A 83 4.38 7.49 8.90
CA THR A 83 5.24 8.50 9.54
C THR A 83 4.53 9.86 9.55
N ASP A 84 4.99 10.78 10.40
CA ASP A 84 4.45 12.15 10.44
C ASP A 84 4.54 12.85 9.09
N GLU A 85 5.55 12.52 8.27
CA GLU A 85 5.66 13.05 6.92
C GLU A 85 4.55 12.55 5.98
N MET A 86 4.02 11.34 6.22
CA MET A 86 3.02 10.69 5.38
C MET A 86 1.57 11.10 5.73
N ARG A 87 1.36 11.72 6.90
CA ARG A 87 0.07 12.26 7.35
C ARG A 87 -0.25 13.58 6.63
#